data_AF-A0A9E4TN98-F1
#
_entry.id   AF-A0A9E4TN98-F1
#
_cell.length_a   1.000
_cell.length_b   1.000
_cell.length_c   1.000
_cell.angle_alpha   90.00
_cell.angle_beta   90.00
_cell.angle_gamma   90.00
#
_symmetry.space_group_name_H-M   'P 1'
#
loop_
_entity.id
_entity.type
_entity.pdbx_description
1 polymer ?
#
loop_
_entity_poly.entity_id
_entity_poly.type
_entity_poly.pdbx_seq_one_letter_code
_entity_poly.pdbx_strand_id
1 'polypeptide(L)'
;MLPYKFKNRAVTAILATALAVIFLAACSTETTLSTEVPAATAEPTAVPTPTPVAYEDFANAVVPAADPERLAQLTKLLSLVPETYNAAVYLDMKLLRSNESLAALVNPEVLGMDVALPSIATGLVNSIAVAVDLQTRSLITPFQNDFPIADMLRLASGFGLQLGGDGPQPYEGHDVWEINILGTALAMAAADESTGVAASGRGLTTMDARALTEASLDAFDGRSDSLLDAPGLTSLLGDVPSGFAAVALSRCEALPLFDGIPGLPGCTGVVVTADVLPGDLVVFHSLIGFAGQDDAASAMLRAAEALESQNLSHGFEDLGVRQEGENLRVRVIVDVSKFAEVFRLFAPGN
;
A
#
# COMPACT_ATOMS: atom_id res chain seq x y z
N MET A 1 -41.81 29.85 33.87
CA MET A 1 -42.24 28.67 33.10
C MET A 1 -40.99 27.99 32.56
N LEU A 2 -40.75 26.75 33.00
CA LEU A 2 -39.57 25.92 32.67
C LEU A 2 -39.61 25.39 31.22
N PRO A 3 -38.44 25.03 30.64
CA PRO A 3 -38.33 24.52 29.26
C PRO A 3 -38.62 23.01 29.18
N TYR A 4 -39.30 22.62 28.10
CA TYR A 4 -39.63 21.22 27.78
C TYR A 4 -38.45 20.55 27.05
N LYS A 5 -37.66 19.75 27.77
CA LYS A 5 -36.83 18.66 27.22
C LYS A 5 -37.70 17.39 27.20
N PHE A 6 -37.76 16.67 26.07
CA PHE A 6 -37.45 15.23 25.95
C PHE A 6 -37.85 14.63 24.58
N LYS A 7 -37.13 13.56 24.21
CA LYS A 7 -37.37 12.55 23.16
C LYS A 7 -36.93 12.86 21.72
N ASN A 8 -35.68 12.49 21.41
CA ASN A 8 -35.36 11.81 20.14
C ASN A 8 -34.15 10.84 20.29
N ARG A 9 -34.09 10.11 21.41
CA ARG A 9 -33.05 9.10 21.70
C ARG A 9 -33.55 7.65 21.62
N ALA A 10 -34.67 7.40 20.92
CA ALA A 10 -35.32 6.08 20.91
C ALA A 10 -35.45 5.43 19.52
N VAL A 11 -34.93 6.04 18.45
CA VAL A 11 -35.04 5.47 17.08
C VAL A 11 -33.75 4.78 16.63
N THR A 12 -32.61 5.07 17.26
CA THR A 12 -31.29 4.51 16.89
C THR A 12 -30.99 3.14 17.53
N ALA A 13 -31.88 2.60 18.37
CA ALA A 13 -31.65 1.34 19.10
C ALA A 13 -32.47 0.14 18.60
N ILE A 14 -33.22 0.28 17.50
CA ILE A 14 -34.07 -0.81 16.96
C ILE A 14 -33.54 -1.36 15.64
N LEU A 15 -32.63 -0.65 14.95
CA LEU A 15 -32.02 -1.14 13.69
C LEU A 15 -30.76 -1.99 13.91
N ALA A 16 -30.09 -1.89 15.06
CA ALA A 16 -28.89 -2.68 15.37
C ALA A 16 -29.20 -4.10 15.89
N THR A 17 -30.46 -4.36 16.28
CA THR A 17 -30.86 -5.64 16.91
C THR A 17 -31.48 -6.64 15.93
N ALA A 18 -31.79 -6.22 14.70
CA ALA A 18 -32.39 -7.09 13.68
C ALA A 18 -31.35 -7.84 12.82
N LEU A 19 -30.08 -7.39 12.79
CA LEU A 19 -29.02 -8.08 12.03
C LEU A 19 -28.28 -9.17 12.83
N ALA A 20 -28.43 -9.22 14.16
CA ALA A 20 -27.70 -10.16 15.02
C ALA A 20 -28.44 -11.51 15.25
N VAL A 21 -29.67 -11.68 14.73
CA VAL A 21 -30.51 -12.86 15.00
C VAL A 21 -30.48 -13.90 13.86
N ILE A 22 -29.85 -13.60 12.72
CA ILE A 22 -29.83 -14.51 11.55
C ILE A 22 -28.61 -15.47 11.55
N PHE A 23 -27.62 -15.30 12.43
CA PHE A 23 -26.41 -16.15 12.48
C PHE A 23 -26.39 -17.23 13.57
N LEU A 24 -27.47 -17.43 14.34
CA LEU A 24 -27.52 -18.44 15.40
C LEU A 24 -28.68 -19.41 15.23
N ALA A 25 -28.61 -20.24 14.19
CA ALA A 25 -29.42 -21.45 14.08
C ALA A 25 -28.75 -22.49 13.17
N ALA A 26 -28.10 -23.49 13.81
CA ALA A 26 -27.66 -24.82 13.34
C ALA A 26 -26.18 -25.05 13.74
N CYS A 27 -25.76 -25.98 14.60
CA CYS A 27 -26.41 -27.13 15.23
C CYS A 27 -25.82 -27.33 16.63
N SER A 28 -26.69 -27.61 17.60
CA SER A 28 -26.36 -28.14 18.93
C SER A 28 -26.84 -29.59 19.02
N THR A 29 -25.96 -30.51 19.41
CA THR A 29 -26.19 -31.76 20.19
C THR A 29 -24.83 -32.47 20.24
N GLU A 30 -24.33 -33.07 21.33
CA GLU A 30 -24.95 -33.55 22.56
C GLU A 30 -23.82 -33.81 23.58
N THR A 31 -24.05 -33.46 24.85
CA THR A 31 -23.15 -33.76 25.97
C THR A 31 -23.33 -35.20 26.43
N THR A 32 -22.24 -35.99 26.47
CA THR A 32 -22.14 -37.18 27.32
C THR A 32 -21.05 -36.98 28.36
N LEU A 33 -21.46 -37.00 29.64
CA LEU A 33 -20.59 -37.05 30.81
C LEU A 33 -19.90 -38.42 30.87
N SER A 34 -18.57 -38.44 31.00
CA SER A 34 -17.83 -39.61 31.46
C SER A 34 -16.73 -39.19 32.44
N THR A 35 -17.00 -39.52 33.70
CA THR A 35 -16.12 -39.95 34.80
C THR A 35 -14.63 -39.59 34.76
N GLU A 36 -14.20 -38.81 35.75
CA GLU A 36 -12.80 -38.56 36.12
C GLU A 36 -12.03 -39.87 36.40
N VAL A 37 -10.84 -39.98 35.80
CA VAL A 37 -9.75 -40.86 36.23
C VAL A 37 -8.52 -39.96 36.42
N PRO A 38 -7.70 -40.12 37.48
CA PRO A 38 -6.60 -39.20 37.73
C PRO A 38 -5.51 -39.35 36.67
N ALA A 39 -5.33 -38.35 35.82
CA ALA A 39 -4.21 -38.28 34.88
C ALA A 39 -2.96 -37.79 35.61
N ALA A 40 -1.87 -38.56 35.49
CA ALA A 40 -0.57 -38.25 36.05
C ALA A 40 -0.07 -36.88 35.58
N THR A 41 0.45 -36.09 36.51
CA THR A 41 1.08 -34.79 36.27
C THR A 41 2.31 -34.99 35.37
N ALA A 42 2.16 -34.69 34.08
CA ALA A 42 3.30 -34.56 33.18
C ALA A 42 4.03 -33.25 33.49
N GLU A 43 5.34 -33.35 33.67
CA GLU A 43 6.27 -32.23 33.83
C GLU A 43 6.13 -31.26 32.63
N PRO A 44 6.23 -29.93 32.81
CA PRO A 44 6.06 -29.00 31.69
C PRO A 44 7.16 -29.29 30.67
N THR A 45 6.74 -29.75 29.49
CA THR A 45 7.65 -29.84 28.35
C THR A 45 8.07 -28.42 28.03
N ALA A 46 9.37 -28.13 28.12
CA ALA A 46 9.92 -26.84 27.76
C ALA A 46 9.42 -26.48 26.35
N VAL A 47 8.73 -25.35 26.23
CA VAL A 47 8.41 -24.75 24.94
C VAL A 47 9.75 -24.54 24.24
N PRO A 48 9.98 -25.09 23.03
CA PRO A 48 11.22 -24.83 22.33
C PRO A 48 11.32 -23.33 22.11
N THR A 49 12.33 -22.71 22.72
CA THR A 49 12.70 -21.34 22.41
C THR A 49 12.96 -21.28 20.90
N PRO A 50 12.28 -20.41 20.13
CA PRO A 50 12.55 -20.31 18.70
C PRO A 50 14.03 -19.95 18.54
N THR A 51 14.78 -20.84 17.88
CA THR A 51 16.15 -20.55 17.47
C THR A 51 16.06 -19.39 16.48
N PRO A 52 16.73 -18.24 16.72
CA PRO A 52 16.83 -17.17 15.73
C PRO A 52 17.35 -17.80 14.44
N VAL A 53 16.58 -17.70 13.36
CA VAL A 53 17.08 -18.11 12.05
C VAL A 53 18.19 -17.12 11.72
N ALA A 54 19.44 -17.57 11.77
CA ALA A 54 20.55 -16.79 11.27
C ALA A 54 20.32 -16.60 9.77
N TYR A 55 19.84 -15.42 9.38
CA TYR A 55 19.75 -15.04 7.98
C TYR A 55 21.15 -15.13 7.36
N GLU A 56 21.26 -15.71 6.18
CA GLU A 56 22.55 -15.78 5.47
C GLU A 56 23.13 -14.39 5.32
N ASP A 57 24.47 -14.29 5.40
CA ASP A 57 25.21 -13.06 5.13
C ASP A 57 24.70 -12.42 3.83
N PHE A 58 24.11 -11.23 3.94
CA PHE A 58 23.42 -10.59 2.83
C PHE A 58 24.33 -10.34 1.64
N ALA A 59 25.64 -10.19 1.87
CA ALA A 59 26.62 -10.01 0.81
C ALA A 59 26.55 -11.11 -0.25
N ASN A 60 26.20 -12.34 0.14
CA ASN A 60 26.17 -13.51 -0.75
C ASN A 60 24.77 -14.15 -0.88
N ALA A 61 23.76 -13.64 -0.18
CA ALA A 61 22.42 -14.21 -0.17
C ALA A 61 21.79 -14.23 -1.57
N VAL A 62 21.16 -15.34 -1.95
CA VAL A 62 20.35 -15.41 -3.17
C VAL A 62 19.07 -14.62 -2.94
N VAL A 63 18.84 -13.60 -3.78
CA VAL A 63 17.62 -12.80 -3.74
C VAL A 63 16.66 -13.35 -4.79
N PRO A 64 15.41 -13.68 -4.42
CA PRO A 64 14.45 -14.23 -5.38
C PRO A 64 14.12 -13.20 -6.46
N ALA A 65 13.80 -13.68 -7.66
CA ALA A 65 13.28 -12.83 -8.72
C ALA A 65 11.88 -12.30 -8.35
N ALA A 66 11.47 -11.20 -8.99
CA ALA A 66 10.10 -10.74 -8.91
C ALA A 66 9.13 -11.83 -9.39
N ASP A 67 8.04 -12.02 -8.65
CA ASP A 67 6.91 -12.83 -9.13
C ASP A 67 6.27 -12.14 -10.35
N PRO A 68 6.19 -12.79 -11.52
CA PRO A 68 5.75 -12.13 -12.76
C PRO A 68 4.33 -11.58 -12.70
N GLU A 69 3.42 -12.26 -12.00
CA GLU A 69 2.02 -11.85 -11.89
C GLU A 69 1.89 -10.61 -10.99
N ARG A 70 2.52 -10.63 -9.82
CA ARG A 70 2.57 -9.48 -8.91
C ARG A 70 3.29 -8.29 -9.53
N LEU A 71 4.37 -8.53 -10.28
CA LEU A 71 5.09 -7.48 -11.00
C LEU A 71 4.18 -6.84 -12.05
N ALA A 72 3.45 -7.64 -12.83
CA ALA A 72 2.50 -7.12 -13.82
C ALA A 72 1.37 -6.31 -13.18
N GLN A 73 0.86 -6.73 -12.01
CA GLN A 73 -0.14 -5.97 -11.26
C GLN A 73 0.40 -4.62 -10.80
N LEU A 74 1.61 -4.63 -10.20
CA LEU A 74 2.30 -3.43 -9.73
C LEU A 74 2.55 -2.45 -10.89
N THR A 75 3.19 -2.91 -11.97
CA THR A 75 3.51 -2.03 -13.12
C THR A 75 2.25 -1.46 -13.75
N LYS A 76 1.18 -2.26 -13.86
CA LYS A 76 -0.10 -1.79 -14.40
C LYS A 76 -0.76 -0.69 -13.55
N LEU A 77 -0.59 -0.70 -12.23
CA LEU A 77 -1.06 0.40 -11.38
C LEU A 77 -0.15 1.62 -11.46
N LEU A 78 1.16 1.41 -11.56
CA LEU A 78 2.13 2.51 -11.65
C LEU A 78 2.09 3.23 -13.01
N SER A 79 1.64 2.58 -14.09
CA SER A 79 1.44 3.25 -15.39
C SER A 79 0.29 4.26 -15.39
N LEU A 80 -0.63 4.18 -14.42
CA LEU A 80 -1.65 5.21 -14.19
C LEU A 80 -1.11 6.41 -13.41
N VAL A 81 0.10 6.36 -12.87
CA VAL A 81 0.69 7.49 -12.14
C VAL A 81 1.42 8.37 -13.14
N PRO A 82 1.01 9.64 -13.35
CA PRO A 82 1.77 10.54 -14.21
C PRO A 82 3.19 10.78 -13.67
N GLU A 83 4.17 10.94 -14.55
CA GLU A 83 5.58 11.12 -14.17
C GLU A 83 5.79 12.27 -13.15
N THR A 84 4.98 13.34 -13.27
CA THR A 84 5.01 14.52 -12.40
C THR A 84 4.84 14.24 -10.90
N TYR A 85 4.27 13.09 -10.52
CA TYR A 85 4.14 12.71 -9.11
C TYR A 85 5.46 12.21 -8.50
N ASN A 86 6.37 11.69 -9.32
CA ASN A 86 7.71 11.18 -8.96
C ASN A 86 7.77 10.03 -7.94
N ALA A 87 6.66 9.70 -7.28
CA ALA A 87 6.60 8.71 -6.24
C ALA A 87 5.22 8.06 -6.19
N ALA A 88 5.20 6.76 -5.90
CA ALA A 88 3.98 6.02 -5.63
C ALA A 88 4.21 4.91 -4.61
N VAL A 89 3.19 4.67 -3.79
CA VAL A 89 3.12 3.57 -2.82
C VAL A 89 2.06 2.57 -3.25
N TYR A 90 2.43 1.30 -3.38
CA TYR A 90 1.55 0.19 -3.71
C TYR A 90 1.22 -0.65 -2.48
N LEU A 91 -0.01 -1.15 -2.41
CA LEU A 91 -0.49 -2.10 -1.40
C LEU A 91 -1.37 -3.20 -2.02
N ASP A 92 -1.08 -4.45 -1.67
CA ASP A 92 -1.95 -5.61 -1.90
C ASP A 92 -3.02 -5.70 -0.80
N MET A 93 -4.15 -5.04 -1.04
CA MET A 93 -5.28 -4.98 -0.12
C MET A 93 -5.95 -6.35 0.11
N LYS A 94 -5.82 -7.28 -0.84
CA LYS A 94 -6.37 -8.64 -0.72
C LYS A 94 -5.54 -9.46 0.27
N LEU A 95 -4.21 -9.40 0.15
CA LEU A 95 -3.30 -10.05 1.09
C LEU A 95 -3.45 -9.45 2.48
N LEU A 96 -3.43 -8.12 2.59
CA LEU A 96 -3.59 -7.42 3.88
C LEU A 96 -4.88 -7.82 4.59
N ARG A 97 -6.01 -7.92 3.88
CA ARG A 97 -7.28 -8.38 4.47
C ARG A 97 -7.28 -9.86 4.88
N SER A 98 -6.50 -10.69 4.19
CA SER A 98 -6.42 -12.13 4.47
C SER A 98 -5.44 -12.49 5.60
N ASN A 99 -4.62 -11.54 6.06
CA ASN A 99 -3.60 -11.75 7.08
C ASN A 99 -3.93 -10.93 8.34
N GLU A 100 -4.37 -11.61 9.40
CA GLU A 100 -4.83 -10.95 10.64
C GLU A 100 -3.73 -10.12 11.32
N SER A 101 -2.47 -10.60 11.30
CA SER A 101 -1.33 -9.89 11.87
C SER A 101 -1.06 -8.57 11.14
N LEU A 102 -1.19 -8.56 9.81
CA LEU A 102 -1.00 -7.35 9.00
C LEU A 102 -2.21 -6.43 8.99
N ALA A 103 -3.43 -6.97 8.97
CA ALA A 103 -4.67 -6.18 8.84
C ALA A 103 -4.82 -5.09 9.92
N ALA A 104 -4.33 -5.38 11.14
CA ALA A 104 -4.36 -4.44 12.26
C ALA A 104 -3.24 -3.39 12.22
N LEU A 105 -2.12 -3.70 11.55
CA LEU A 105 -0.89 -2.92 11.59
C LEU A 105 -0.65 -2.12 10.31
N VAL A 106 -1.20 -2.60 9.19
CA VAL A 106 -0.97 -2.07 7.85
C VAL A 106 -2.31 -1.73 7.24
N ASN A 107 -2.70 -0.48 7.40
CA ASN A 107 -3.82 0.09 6.68
C ASN A 107 -3.42 1.45 6.10
N PRO A 108 -4.14 1.94 5.08
CA PRO A 108 -3.84 3.23 4.47
C PRO A 108 -3.71 4.36 5.50
N GLU A 109 -4.51 4.36 6.56
CA GLU A 109 -4.47 5.42 7.58
C GLU A 109 -3.16 5.43 8.38
N VAL A 110 -2.73 4.26 8.86
CA VAL A 110 -1.45 4.08 9.57
C VAL A 110 -0.26 4.44 8.68
N LEU A 111 -0.38 4.21 7.37
CA LEU A 111 0.61 4.58 6.37
C LEU A 111 0.52 6.05 5.92
N GLY A 112 -0.40 6.85 6.48
CA GLY A 112 -0.59 8.26 6.13
C GLY A 112 -1.23 8.47 4.75
N MET A 113 -1.88 7.44 4.21
CA MET A 113 -2.58 7.39 2.93
C MET A 113 -4.10 7.62 3.10
N ASP A 114 -4.51 8.32 4.18
CA ASP A 114 -5.90 8.56 4.62
C ASP A 114 -6.85 9.12 3.53
N VAL A 115 -6.28 9.70 2.47
CA VAL A 115 -7.01 10.43 1.43
C VAL A 115 -7.25 9.59 0.17
N ALA A 116 -6.61 8.42 0.04
CA ALA A 116 -6.51 7.64 -1.20
C ALA A 116 -7.87 7.27 -1.81
N LEU A 117 -8.77 6.73 -1.00
CA LEU A 117 -10.12 6.35 -1.37
C LEU A 117 -11.02 6.47 -0.13
N PRO A 118 -12.31 6.82 -0.26
CA PRO A 118 -13.26 6.67 0.84
C PRO A 118 -13.16 5.25 1.41
N SER A 119 -13.17 5.09 2.74
CA SER A 119 -12.96 3.82 3.45
C SER A 119 -13.91 2.69 3.00
N ILE A 120 -15.02 3.05 2.36
CA ILE A 120 -16.02 2.13 1.79
C ILE A 120 -15.49 1.43 0.53
N ALA A 121 -14.60 2.06 -0.24
CA ALA A 121 -14.04 1.51 -1.48
C ALA A 121 -12.77 0.67 -1.25
N THR A 122 -11.98 0.96 -0.21
CA THR A 122 -10.75 0.21 0.10
C THR A 122 -11.02 -1.25 0.48
N GLY A 123 -12.19 -1.55 1.04
CA GLY A 123 -12.65 -2.91 1.33
C GLY A 123 -13.12 -3.70 0.11
N LEU A 124 -13.19 -3.09 -1.08
CA LEU A 124 -13.70 -3.71 -2.31
C LEU A 124 -12.62 -3.97 -3.35
N VAL A 125 -11.47 -3.29 -3.24
CA VAL A 125 -10.37 -3.39 -4.20
C VAL A 125 -9.36 -4.46 -3.78
N ASN A 126 -8.68 -5.04 -4.76
CA ASN A 126 -7.67 -6.05 -4.55
C ASN A 126 -6.31 -5.44 -4.26
N SER A 127 -5.97 -4.38 -4.98
CA SER A 127 -4.72 -3.65 -4.81
C SER A 127 -4.91 -2.19 -5.16
N ILE A 128 -4.06 -1.36 -4.58
CA ILE A 128 -4.03 0.09 -4.84
C ILE A 128 -2.60 0.55 -5.04
N ALA A 129 -2.43 1.60 -5.82
CA ALA A 129 -1.27 2.48 -5.74
C ALA A 129 -1.74 3.87 -5.30
N VAL A 130 -0.88 4.65 -4.68
CA VAL A 130 -1.18 5.99 -4.17
C VAL A 130 0.00 6.88 -4.48
N ALA A 131 -0.27 7.94 -5.22
CA ALA A 131 0.72 8.94 -5.59
C ALA A 131 0.23 10.30 -5.11
N VAL A 132 1.05 11.00 -4.33
CA VAL A 132 0.72 12.31 -3.75
C VAL A 132 1.68 13.35 -4.30
N ASP A 133 1.14 14.44 -4.83
CA ASP A 133 1.92 15.65 -5.07
C ASP A 133 1.85 16.49 -3.78
N LEU A 134 2.96 16.56 -3.04
CA LEU A 134 3.03 17.28 -1.78
C LEU A 134 2.89 18.81 -1.93
N GLN A 135 3.17 19.36 -3.12
CA GLN A 135 3.06 20.80 -3.37
C GLN A 135 1.59 21.22 -3.51
N THR A 136 0.85 20.50 -4.35
CA THR A 136 -0.57 20.78 -4.62
C THR A 136 -1.50 20.05 -3.65
N ARG A 137 -0.99 19.06 -2.92
CA ARG A 137 -1.75 18.11 -2.09
C ARG A 137 -2.84 17.40 -2.89
N SER A 138 -2.59 17.21 -4.17
CA SER A 138 -3.38 16.33 -5.03
C SER A 138 -2.91 14.90 -4.90
N LEU A 139 -3.83 14.01 -5.20
CA LEU A 139 -3.67 12.59 -4.98
C LEU A 139 -4.29 11.85 -6.16
N ILE A 140 -3.56 10.86 -6.66
CA ILE A 140 -4.05 9.87 -7.60
C ILE A 140 -3.94 8.51 -6.94
N THR A 141 -5.01 7.72 -7.04
CA THR A 141 -5.11 6.38 -6.50
C THR A 141 -5.57 5.42 -7.59
N PRO A 142 -4.62 4.84 -8.34
CA PRO A 142 -4.90 3.68 -9.18
C PRO A 142 -5.33 2.50 -8.33
N PHE A 143 -6.28 1.70 -8.81
CA PHE A 143 -6.76 0.52 -8.12
C PHE A 143 -7.13 -0.59 -9.09
N GLN A 144 -7.05 -1.83 -8.60
CA GLN A 144 -7.46 -3.02 -9.33
C GLN A 144 -8.51 -3.81 -8.57
N ASN A 145 -9.39 -4.48 -9.32
CA ASN A 145 -10.42 -5.35 -8.77
C ASN A 145 -10.70 -6.56 -9.68
N ASP A 146 -11.29 -7.62 -9.13
CA ASP A 146 -11.74 -8.79 -9.87
C ASP A 146 -13.06 -8.52 -10.65
N PHE A 147 -13.73 -7.40 -10.38
CA PHE A 147 -15.01 -7.01 -10.97
C PHE A 147 -14.88 -5.80 -11.90
N PRO A 148 -15.68 -5.73 -12.98
CA PRO A 148 -15.69 -4.57 -13.86
C PRO A 148 -15.97 -3.27 -13.10
N ILE A 149 -15.04 -2.32 -13.18
CA ILE A 149 -15.12 -1.06 -12.41
C ILE A 149 -16.28 -0.20 -12.89
N ALA A 150 -16.53 -0.18 -14.19
CA ALA A 150 -17.68 0.51 -14.77
C ALA A 150 -19.02 0.00 -14.19
N ASP A 151 -19.14 -1.32 -13.97
CA ASP A 151 -20.34 -1.90 -13.38
C ASP A 151 -20.47 -1.54 -11.90
N MET A 152 -19.36 -1.51 -11.16
CA MET A 152 -19.34 -1.05 -9.77
C MET A 152 -19.80 0.41 -9.64
N LEU A 153 -19.31 1.30 -10.52
CA LEU A 153 -19.70 2.71 -10.52
C LEU A 153 -21.16 2.91 -10.96
N ARG A 154 -21.63 2.16 -11.96
CA ARG A 154 -23.04 2.14 -12.38
C ARG A 154 -23.97 1.61 -11.29
N LEU A 155 -23.53 0.60 -10.54
CA LEU A 155 -24.29 0.08 -9.41
C LEU A 155 -24.38 1.12 -8.28
N ALA A 156 -23.27 1.80 -7.99
CA ALA A 156 -23.23 2.86 -6.97
C ALA A 156 -24.20 4.02 -7.30
N SER A 157 -24.28 4.46 -8.56
CA SER A 157 -25.28 5.47 -8.98
C SER A 157 -26.72 4.95 -8.84
N GLY A 158 -26.96 3.67 -9.13
CA GLY A 158 -28.25 3.02 -8.94
C GLY A 158 -28.76 2.99 -7.49
N PHE A 159 -27.86 3.04 -6.50
CA PHE A 159 -28.19 3.12 -5.08
C PHE A 159 -28.40 4.56 -4.56
N GLY A 160 -28.39 5.57 -5.43
CA GLY A 160 -28.62 6.96 -5.05
C GLY A 160 -27.43 7.63 -4.38
N LEU A 161 -26.23 7.05 -4.47
CA LEU A 161 -24.99 7.79 -4.22
C LEU A 161 -24.89 8.84 -5.34
N GLN A 162 -24.86 10.11 -4.98
CA GLN A 162 -24.63 11.21 -5.92
C GLN A 162 -23.17 11.14 -6.40
N LEU A 163 -22.91 10.27 -7.38
CA LEU A 163 -21.85 10.50 -8.36
C LEU A 163 -22.30 11.78 -9.08
N GLY A 164 -21.58 12.88 -8.89
CA GLY A 164 -22.03 14.21 -9.28
C GLY A 164 -22.40 14.31 -10.77
N GLY A 165 -23.35 15.21 -11.06
CA GLY A 165 -23.73 15.56 -12.44
C GLY A 165 -24.71 14.59 -13.14
N ASP A 166 -24.86 14.79 -14.46
CA ASP A 166 -25.81 14.10 -15.36
C ASP A 166 -25.38 12.68 -15.77
N GLY A 167 -24.37 12.09 -15.10
CA GLY A 167 -23.75 10.80 -15.45
C GLY A 167 -22.27 10.93 -15.84
N PRO A 168 -21.62 9.84 -16.32
CA PRO A 168 -20.25 9.91 -16.78
C PRO A 168 -20.10 10.86 -17.97
N GLN A 169 -18.97 11.55 -18.02
CA GLN A 169 -18.57 12.34 -19.17
C GLN A 169 -17.48 11.60 -19.95
N PRO A 170 -17.59 11.51 -21.28
CA PRO A 170 -16.59 10.81 -22.08
C PRO A 170 -15.29 11.62 -22.17
N TYR A 171 -14.17 10.92 -22.15
CA TYR A 171 -12.82 11.46 -22.39
C TYR A 171 -11.96 10.41 -23.09
N GLU A 172 -11.55 10.67 -24.33
CA GLU A 172 -10.62 9.82 -25.11
C GLU A 172 -10.93 8.29 -25.10
N GLY A 173 -12.22 7.93 -25.01
CA GLY A 173 -12.66 6.52 -24.97
C GLY A 173 -12.96 5.97 -23.57
N HIS A 174 -12.77 6.77 -22.52
CA HIS A 174 -13.11 6.45 -21.13
C HIS A 174 -14.35 7.19 -20.67
N ASP A 175 -15.07 6.58 -19.73
CA ASP A 175 -16.11 7.26 -18.96
C ASP A 175 -15.46 7.83 -17.68
N VAL A 176 -15.65 9.13 -17.42
CA VAL A 176 -15.14 9.82 -16.24
C VAL A 176 -16.31 10.31 -15.38
N TRP A 177 -16.32 9.92 -14.11
CA TRP A 177 -17.33 10.31 -13.14
C TRP A 177 -16.77 11.38 -12.21
N GLU A 178 -17.34 12.58 -12.27
CA GLU A 178 -17.12 13.60 -11.25
C GLU A 178 -17.99 13.28 -10.03
N ILE A 179 -17.43 13.35 -8.83
CA ILE A 179 -18.08 12.94 -7.60
C ILE A 179 -17.87 14.03 -6.55
N ASN A 180 -18.97 14.44 -5.90
CA ASN A 180 -18.91 15.33 -4.75
C ASN A 180 -19.61 14.66 -3.57
N ILE A 181 -18.83 14.11 -2.65
CA ILE A 181 -19.34 13.44 -1.46
C ILE A 181 -18.89 14.24 -0.24
N LEU A 182 -19.86 14.74 0.53
CA LEU A 182 -19.62 15.44 1.80
C LEU A 182 -18.65 16.64 1.69
N GLY A 183 -18.61 17.30 0.51
CA GLY A 183 -17.73 18.44 0.26
C GLY A 183 -16.32 18.06 -0.22
N THR A 184 -16.03 16.78 -0.42
CA THR A 184 -14.80 16.31 -1.06
C THR A 184 -15.03 16.15 -2.56
N ALA A 185 -14.25 16.88 -3.36
CA ALA A 185 -14.19 16.69 -4.80
C ALA A 185 -13.34 15.48 -5.14
N LEU A 186 -13.91 14.59 -5.95
CA LEU A 186 -13.31 13.34 -6.40
C LEU A 186 -13.66 13.17 -7.89
N ALA A 187 -12.77 12.56 -8.65
CA ALA A 187 -13.11 12.01 -9.95
C ALA A 187 -12.65 10.56 -10.03
N MET A 188 -13.37 9.74 -10.79
CA MET A 188 -13.04 8.34 -10.99
C MET A 188 -13.20 7.96 -12.46
N ALA A 189 -12.40 7.02 -12.93
CA ALA A 189 -12.55 6.44 -14.26
C ALA A 189 -12.09 4.97 -14.28
N ALA A 190 -12.60 4.22 -15.24
CA ALA A 190 -12.05 2.91 -15.60
C ALA A 190 -11.00 3.11 -16.70
N ALA A 191 -9.77 2.66 -16.43
CA ALA A 191 -8.70 2.62 -17.43
C ALA A 191 -8.88 1.40 -18.34
N ASP A 192 -9.28 0.26 -17.76
CA ASP A 192 -9.73 -0.93 -18.47
C ASP A 192 -10.79 -1.70 -17.64
N GLU A 193 -11.03 -2.97 -17.97
CA GLU A 193 -12.03 -3.79 -17.29
C GLU A 193 -11.78 -3.91 -15.78
N SER A 194 -10.52 -4.12 -15.37
CA SER A 194 -10.16 -4.44 -13.97
C SER A 194 -9.38 -3.34 -13.26
N THR A 195 -9.00 -2.28 -13.97
CA THR A 195 -8.12 -1.22 -13.48
C THR A 195 -8.79 0.14 -13.62
N GLY A 196 -8.73 0.93 -12.57
CA GLY A 196 -9.32 2.25 -12.54
C GLY A 196 -8.45 3.20 -11.75
N VAL A 197 -8.84 4.46 -11.79
CA VAL A 197 -8.17 5.53 -11.07
C VAL A 197 -9.21 6.38 -10.35
N ALA A 198 -8.86 6.80 -9.15
CA ALA A 198 -9.52 7.85 -8.41
C ALA A 198 -8.54 9.02 -8.23
N ALA A 199 -9.02 10.25 -8.39
CA ALA A 199 -8.23 11.45 -8.11
C ALA A 199 -8.97 12.39 -7.16
N SER A 200 -8.27 12.89 -6.15
CA SER A 200 -8.82 13.82 -5.17
C SER A 200 -7.72 14.72 -4.60
N GLY A 201 -8.09 15.61 -3.68
CA GLY A 201 -7.11 16.47 -3.03
C GLY A 201 -7.74 17.54 -2.17
N ARG A 202 -6.96 18.12 -1.27
CA ARG A 202 -7.46 19.14 -0.34
C ARG A 202 -7.66 20.47 -1.09
N GLY A 203 -8.90 20.91 -1.17
CA GLY A 203 -9.25 22.19 -1.78
C GLY A 203 -9.38 22.14 -3.31
N LEU A 204 -9.40 20.94 -3.90
CA LEU A 204 -9.69 20.76 -5.31
C LEU A 204 -11.18 20.96 -5.59
N THR A 205 -11.50 21.45 -6.78
CA THR A 205 -12.85 21.40 -7.36
C THR A 205 -13.06 20.06 -8.08
N THR A 206 -14.30 19.71 -8.44
CA THR A 206 -14.58 18.48 -9.22
C THR A 206 -13.91 18.51 -10.59
N MET A 207 -13.78 19.70 -11.18
CA MET A 207 -13.08 19.92 -12.43
C MET A 207 -11.57 19.67 -12.30
N ASP A 208 -10.94 20.10 -11.19
CA ASP A 208 -9.53 19.81 -10.94
C ASP A 208 -9.30 18.32 -10.72
N ALA A 209 -10.17 17.66 -9.92
CA ALA A 209 -10.10 16.22 -9.71
C ALA A 209 -10.24 15.45 -11.03
N ARG A 210 -11.15 15.90 -11.91
CA ARG A 210 -11.29 15.34 -13.25
C ARG A 210 -10.04 15.50 -14.09
N ALA A 211 -9.43 16.68 -14.12
CA ALA A 211 -8.21 16.91 -14.90
C ALA A 211 -7.06 15.97 -14.45
N LEU A 212 -6.98 15.65 -13.16
CA LEU A 212 -6.03 14.67 -12.64
C LEU A 212 -6.35 13.23 -13.08
N THR A 213 -7.63 12.86 -13.09
CA THR A 213 -8.08 11.56 -13.63
C THR A 213 -7.76 11.45 -15.13
N GLU A 214 -8.03 12.50 -15.91
CA GLU A 214 -7.73 12.54 -17.34
C GLU A 214 -6.21 12.42 -17.59
N ALA A 215 -5.38 13.14 -16.83
CA ALA A 215 -3.91 13.01 -16.92
C ALA A 215 -3.41 11.60 -16.56
N SER A 216 -4.06 10.93 -15.61
CA SER A 216 -3.76 9.53 -15.27
C SER A 216 -4.09 8.57 -16.41
N LEU A 217 -5.23 8.76 -17.08
CA LEU A 217 -5.63 7.97 -18.25
C LEU A 217 -4.69 8.22 -19.44
N ASP A 218 -4.26 9.46 -19.64
CA ASP A 218 -3.27 9.80 -20.66
C ASP A 218 -1.92 9.12 -20.41
N ALA A 219 -1.47 9.04 -19.15
CA ALA A 219 -0.29 8.28 -18.78
C ALA A 219 -0.45 6.77 -19.09
N PHE A 220 -1.60 6.20 -18.70
CA PHE A 220 -1.89 4.78 -18.91
C PHE A 220 -1.93 4.39 -20.40
N ASP A 221 -2.51 5.24 -21.24
CA ASP A 221 -2.63 5.01 -22.68
C ASP A 221 -1.37 5.40 -23.47
N GLY A 222 -0.33 5.91 -22.81
CA GLY A 222 0.91 6.36 -23.43
C GLY A 222 0.77 7.65 -24.24
N ARG A 223 -0.23 8.49 -23.95
CA ARG A 223 -0.37 9.85 -24.49
C ARG A 223 0.47 10.87 -23.72
N SER A 224 0.87 10.54 -22.50
CA SER A 224 1.81 11.30 -21.66
C SER A 224 2.73 10.36 -20.89
N ASP A 225 3.83 10.88 -20.35
CA ASP A 225 4.78 10.10 -19.57
C ASP A 225 4.19 9.67 -18.22
N SER A 226 4.33 8.39 -17.91
CA SER A 226 4.01 7.78 -16.63
C SER A 226 5.22 7.73 -15.71
N LEU A 227 5.01 7.42 -14.43
CA LEU A 227 6.08 7.20 -13.46
C LEU A 227 7.08 6.14 -13.95
N LEU A 228 6.61 5.13 -14.68
CA LEU A 228 7.45 4.04 -15.19
C LEU A 228 8.39 4.44 -16.33
N ASP A 229 8.11 5.57 -16.97
CA ASP A 229 8.94 6.15 -18.03
C ASP A 229 10.17 6.89 -17.45
N ALA A 230 10.20 7.10 -16.13
CA ALA A 230 11.38 7.59 -15.44
C ALA A 230 12.60 6.67 -15.69
N PRO A 231 13.77 7.21 -16.06
CA PRO A 231 14.93 6.42 -16.46
C PRO A 231 15.31 5.33 -15.45
N GLY A 232 15.31 4.07 -15.90
CA GLY A 232 15.74 2.92 -15.11
C GLY A 232 14.72 2.36 -14.12
N LEU A 233 13.61 3.06 -13.83
CA LEU A 233 12.67 2.63 -12.78
C LEU A 233 11.99 1.29 -13.10
N THR A 234 11.59 1.08 -14.35
CA THR A 234 11.02 -0.20 -14.80
C THR A 234 12.00 -1.36 -14.65
N SER A 235 13.30 -1.13 -14.89
CA SER A 235 14.34 -2.15 -14.66
C SER A 235 14.46 -2.49 -13.18
N LEU A 236 14.48 -1.47 -12.31
CA LEU A 236 14.55 -1.66 -10.86
C LEU A 236 13.37 -2.47 -10.32
N LEU A 237 12.15 -2.22 -10.84
CA LEU A 237 10.95 -2.99 -10.49
C LEU A 237 11.06 -4.47 -10.88
N GLY A 238 11.69 -4.77 -12.01
CA GLY A 238 11.91 -6.16 -12.46
C GLY A 238 12.92 -6.94 -11.59
N ASP A 239 13.84 -6.23 -10.94
CA ASP A 239 14.99 -6.81 -10.22
C ASP A 239 14.83 -6.85 -8.70
N VAL A 240 13.69 -6.39 -8.18
CA VAL A 240 13.34 -6.45 -6.75
C VAL A 240 12.33 -7.57 -6.49
N PRO A 241 12.45 -8.36 -5.41
CA PRO A 241 11.44 -9.34 -5.03
C PRO A 241 10.05 -8.72 -4.90
N SER A 242 9.01 -9.43 -5.33
CA SER A 242 7.63 -8.98 -5.15
C SER A 242 7.23 -9.06 -3.66
N GLY A 243 6.40 -8.13 -3.21
CA GLY A 243 5.90 -8.07 -1.83
C GLY A 243 4.46 -7.59 -1.76
N PHE A 244 3.89 -7.55 -0.55
CA PHE A 244 2.55 -7.03 -0.31
C PHE A 244 2.49 -5.49 -0.33
N ALA A 245 3.62 -4.82 -0.11
CA ALA A 245 3.75 -3.38 -0.24
C ALA A 245 4.96 -3.04 -1.12
N ALA A 246 4.87 -1.94 -1.86
CA ALA A 246 6.00 -1.43 -2.61
C ALA A 246 6.02 0.10 -2.65
N VAL A 247 7.21 0.67 -2.86
CA VAL A 247 7.42 2.09 -3.11
C VAL A 247 8.26 2.22 -4.37
N ALA A 248 7.84 3.09 -5.28
CA ALA A 248 8.62 3.44 -6.48
C ALA A 248 8.86 4.95 -6.47
N LEU A 249 10.13 5.36 -6.58
CA LEU A 249 10.58 6.75 -6.57
C LEU A 249 11.45 7.01 -7.80
N SER A 250 11.11 8.02 -8.59
CA SER A 250 12.00 8.54 -9.64
C SER A 250 12.99 9.58 -9.12
N ARG A 251 12.80 10.07 -7.88
CA ARG A 251 13.69 11.03 -7.21
C ARG A 251 14.16 10.50 -5.86
N CYS A 252 15.45 10.27 -5.73
CA CYS A 252 16.02 9.63 -4.55
C CYS A 252 16.08 10.55 -3.32
N GLU A 253 16.03 11.86 -3.52
CA GLU A 253 15.97 12.85 -2.43
C GLU A 253 14.66 12.76 -1.63
N ALA A 254 13.66 12.06 -2.15
CA ALA A 254 12.41 11.82 -1.46
C ALA A 254 12.48 10.66 -0.44
N LEU A 255 13.61 9.95 -0.34
CA LEU A 255 13.76 8.78 0.53
C LEU A 255 14.23 9.17 1.95
N PRO A 256 13.40 9.04 2.99
CA PRO A 256 13.74 9.49 4.34
C PRO A 256 14.89 8.70 4.99
N LEU A 257 15.20 7.49 4.50
CA LEU A 257 16.34 6.69 4.95
C LEU A 257 17.65 7.50 4.95
N PHE A 258 17.81 8.43 4.01
CA PHE A 258 19.00 9.26 3.84
C PHE A 258 18.86 10.67 4.44
N ASP A 259 17.80 10.93 5.21
CA ASP A 259 17.62 12.22 5.87
C ASP A 259 18.81 12.56 6.77
N GLY A 260 19.34 13.77 6.61
CA GLY A 260 20.53 14.22 7.36
C GLY A 260 21.87 13.77 6.80
N ILE A 261 21.89 12.99 5.71
CA ILE A 261 23.09 12.62 4.95
C ILE A 261 23.09 13.43 3.65
N PRO A 262 24.25 13.90 3.14
CA PRO A 262 24.28 14.49 1.80
C PRO A 262 23.73 13.48 0.79
N GLY A 263 22.74 13.90 0.00
CA GLY A 263 21.98 13.05 -0.90
C GLY A 263 22.85 12.21 -1.85
N LEU A 264 22.25 11.19 -2.46
CA LEU A 264 22.95 10.19 -3.28
C LEU A 264 23.22 10.73 -4.70
N PRO A 265 24.43 11.21 -5.02
CA PRO A 265 24.70 11.77 -6.34
C PRO A 265 24.62 10.68 -7.40
N GLY A 266 24.08 11.02 -8.57
CA GLY A 266 23.93 10.06 -9.67
C GLY A 266 22.80 9.05 -9.49
N CYS A 267 22.01 9.14 -8.41
CA CYS A 267 20.87 8.26 -8.20
C CYS A 267 19.75 8.53 -9.21
N THR A 268 19.25 7.46 -9.85
CA THR A 268 18.25 7.53 -10.93
C THR A 268 16.85 7.12 -10.47
N GLY A 269 16.75 6.38 -9.38
CA GLY A 269 15.47 5.96 -8.81
C GLY A 269 15.66 4.96 -7.67
N VAL A 270 14.58 4.72 -6.93
CA VAL A 270 14.53 3.77 -5.84
C VAL A 270 13.26 2.94 -5.96
N VAL A 271 13.40 1.63 -5.82
CA VAL A 271 12.28 0.73 -5.60
C VAL A 271 12.47 0.03 -4.28
N VAL A 272 11.39 -0.07 -3.50
CA VAL A 272 11.35 -0.82 -2.24
C VAL A 272 10.16 -1.75 -2.28
N THR A 273 10.33 -2.98 -1.82
CA THR A 273 9.23 -3.91 -1.58
C THR A 273 9.32 -4.46 -0.17
N ALA A 274 8.16 -4.80 0.40
CA ALA A 274 8.07 -5.46 1.69
C ALA A 274 7.24 -6.74 1.59
N ASP A 275 7.75 -7.82 2.16
CA ASP A 275 7.04 -9.11 2.21
C ASP A 275 7.15 -9.80 3.57
N VAL A 276 6.21 -10.70 3.86
CA VAL A 276 6.16 -11.43 5.13
C VAL A 276 7.09 -12.64 5.08
N LEU A 277 7.92 -12.78 6.12
CA LEU A 277 8.71 -13.97 6.39
C LEU A 277 8.06 -14.83 7.49
N PRO A 278 8.42 -16.12 7.58
CA PRO A 278 8.02 -16.95 8.72
C PRO A 278 8.48 -16.34 10.06
N GLY A 279 7.65 -16.49 11.10
CA GLY A 279 7.99 -16.05 12.46
C GLY A 279 7.63 -14.60 12.80
N ASP A 280 6.56 -14.06 12.21
CA ASP A 280 6.09 -12.67 12.40
C ASP A 280 7.14 -11.61 12.01
N LEU A 281 7.94 -11.91 10.98
CA LEU A 281 8.97 -11.03 10.45
C LEU A 281 8.53 -10.44 9.11
N VAL A 282 9.03 -9.24 8.81
CA VAL A 282 8.88 -8.58 7.51
C VAL A 282 10.26 -8.26 6.97
N VAL A 283 10.47 -8.60 5.69
CA VAL A 283 11.67 -8.20 4.94
C VAL A 283 11.35 -7.04 4.03
N PHE A 284 12.23 -6.04 4.05
CA PHE A 284 12.29 -4.96 3.08
C PHE A 284 13.43 -5.23 2.12
N HIS A 285 13.13 -5.24 0.83
CA HIS A 285 14.13 -5.24 -0.23
C HIS A 285 14.09 -3.89 -0.93
N SER A 286 15.22 -3.20 -1.00
CA SER A 286 15.35 -1.98 -1.78
C SER A 286 16.42 -2.14 -2.85
N LEU A 287 16.14 -1.59 -4.02
CA LEU A 287 17.09 -1.44 -5.11
C LEU A 287 17.15 0.05 -5.51
N ILE A 288 18.35 0.61 -5.44
CA ILE A 288 18.64 2.00 -5.75
C ILE A 288 19.48 2.03 -7.03
N GLY A 289 18.99 2.68 -8.07
CA GLY A 289 19.70 2.81 -9.34
C GLY A 289 20.64 4.00 -9.37
N PHE A 290 21.77 3.86 -10.06
CA PHE A 290 22.72 4.95 -10.30
C PHE A 290 23.10 5.05 -11.78
N ALA A 291 23.54 6.23 -12.20
CA ALA A 291 24.02 6.48 -13.56
C ALA A 291 25.34 5.76 -13.90
N GLY A 292 26.06 5.26 -12.88
CA GLY A 292 27.30 4.52 -13.06
C GLY A 292 27.75 3.75 -11.82
N GLN A 293 28.63 2.78 -12.02
CA GLN A 293 29.12 1.90 -10.96
C GLN A 293 29.92 2.61 -9.87
N ASP A 294 30.65 3.67 -10.23
CA ASP A 294 31.43 4.48 -9.28
C ASP A 294 30.52 5.30 -8.35
N ASP A 295 29.39 5.77 -8.87
CA ASP A 295 28.36 6.47 -8.07
C ASP A 295 27.70 5.49 -7.09
N ALA A 296 27.33 4.29 -7.55
CA ALA A 296 26.81 3.22 -6.70
C ALA A 296 27.83 2.83 -5.60
N ALA A 297 29.09 2.62 -5.96
CA ALA A 297 30.15 2.28 -4.99
C ALA A 297 30.31 3.37 -3.91
N SER A 298 30.26 4.64 -4.33
CA SER A 298 30.35 5.80 -3.42
C SER A 298 29.14 5.91 -2.49
N ALA A 299 27.95 5.54 -2.99
CA ALA A 299 26.72 5.54 -2.22
C ALA A 299 26.63 4.36 -1.23
N MET A 300 27.32 3.25 -1.48
CA MET A 300 27.26 2.04 -0.63
C MET A 300 27.68 2.34 0.81
N LEU A 301 28.77 3.10 1.00
CA LEU A 301 29.24 3.48 2.34
C LEU A 301 28.21 4.35 3.07
N ARG A 302 27.58 5.29 2.36
CA ARG A 302 26.55 6.16 2.93
C ARG A 302 25.30 5.37 3.32
N ALA A 303 24.92 4.39 2.51
CA ALA A 303 23.82 3.49 2.82
C ALA A 303 24.11 2.59 4.02
N ALA A 304 25.32 2.06 4.15
CA ALA A 304 25.73 1.33 5.33
C ALA A 304 25.64 2.20 6.60
N GLU A 305 26.22 3.41 6.57
CA GLU A 305 26.17 4.35 7.70
C GLU A 305 24.73 4.75 8.07
N ALA A 306 23.89 5.03 7.07
CA ALA A 306 22.47 5.34 7.28
C ALA A 306 21.76 4.19 7.99
N LEU A 307 21.90 2.95 7.48
CA LEU A 307 21.26 1.77 8.02
C LEU A 307 21.75 1.44 9.42
N GLU A 308 23.04 1.58 9.69
CA GLU A 308 23.60 1.40 11.04
C GLU A 308 23.01 2.41 12.03
N SER A 309 22.88 3.67 11.62
CA SER A 309 22.24 4.71 12.44
C SER A 309 20.76 4.39 12.71
N GLN A 310 20.02 3.97 11.70
CA GLN A 310 18.61 3.58 11.85
C GLN A 310 18.46 2.33 12.73
N ASN A 311 19.37 1.36 12.63
CA ASN A 311 19.35 0.15 13.44
C ASN A 311 19.44 0.45 14.95
N LEU A 312 20.21 1.48 15.35
CA LEU A 312 20.29 1.90 16.75
C LEU A 312 18.94 2.37 17.31
N SER A 313 18.07 2.93 16.46
CA SER A 313 16.78 3.47 16.86
C SER A 313 15.66 2.45 16.74
N HIS A 314 15.69 1.63 15.69
CA HIS A 314 14.60 0.73 15.34
C HIS A 314 14.85 -0.73 15.74
N GLY A 315 16.10 -1.13 16.00
CA GLY A 315 16.47 -2.50 16.40
C GLY A 315 16.06 -3.53 15.35
N PHE A 316 16.74 -3.51 14.20
CA PHE A 316 16.53 -4.45 13.11
C PHE A 316 17.03 -5.85 13.50
N GLU A 317 16.30 -6.88 13.07
CA GLU A 317 16.69 -8.28 13.26
C GLU A 317 17.85 -8.65 12.33
N ASP A 318 17.85 -8.06 11.13
CA ASP A 318 18.93 -8.17 10.17
C ASP A 318 18.97 -6.94 9.25
N LEU A 319 20.15 -6.59 8.76
CA LEU A 319 20.33 -5.55 7.75
C LEU A 319 21.54 -5.85 6.87
N GLY A 320 21.51 -5.38 5.64
CA GLY A 320 22.66 -5.45 4.76
C GLY A 320 22.54 -4.54 3.55
N VAL A 321 23.70 -4.19 2.99
CA VAL A 321 23.83 -3.47 1.72
C VAL A 321 24.87 -4.17 0.85
N ARG A 322 24.63 -4.24 -0.46
CA ARG A 322 25.62 -4.68 -1.44
C ARG A 322 25.44 -3.98 -2.78
N GLN A 323 26.51 -3.89 -3.54
CA GLN A 323 26.48 -3.36 -4.91
C GLN A 323 26.22 -4.48 -5.92
N GLU A 324 25.34 -4.21 -6.88
CA GLU A 324 24.99 -5.08 -8.01
C GLU A 324 25.12 -4.27 -9.30
N GLY A 325 26.33 -4.23 -9.87
CA GLY A 325 26.63 -3.39 -11.03
C GLY A 325 26.45 -1.90 -10.70
N GLU A 326 25.51 -1.25 -11.38
CA GLU A 326 25.16 0.17 -11.19
C GLU A 326 24.10 0.38 -10.09
N ASN A 327 23.64 -0.69 -9.44
CA ASN A 327 22.60 -0.63 -8.43
C ASN A 327 23.16 -0.92 -7.04
N LEU A 328 22.50 -0.36 -6.01
CA LEU A 328 22.68 -0.78 -4.62
C LEU A 328 21.45 -1.54 -4.16
N ARG A 329 21.68 -2.73 -3.61
CA ARG A 329 20.65 -3.51 -2.96
C ARG A 329 20.75 -3.37 -1.45
N VAL A 330 19.63 -3.11 -0.81
CA VAL A 330 19.49 -3.06 0.64
C VAL A 330 18.47 -4.12 1.08
N ARG A 331 18.77 -4.79 2.20
CA ARG A 331 17.84 -5.67 2.92
C ARG A 331 17.72 -5.18 4.36
N VAL A 332 16.49 -5.12 4.87
CA VAL A 332 16.20 -4.90 6.29
C VAL A 332 15.15 -5.90 6.73
N ILE A 333 15.35 -6.57 7.87
CA ILE A 333 14.38 -7.50 8.46
C ILE A 333 13.99 -6.98 9.83
N VAL A 334 12.69 -6.95 10.10
CA VAL A 334 12.12 -6.51 11.37
C VAL A 334 10.94 -7.37 11.79
N ASP A 335 10.60 -7.31 13.07
CA ASP A 335 9.31 -7.77 13.57
C ASP A 335 8.16 -7.00 12.89
N VAL A 336 7.07 -7.71 12.58
CA VAL A 336 5.87 -7.16 11.93
C VAL A 336 5.29 -5.96 12.68
N SER A 337 5.40 -5.92 14.01
CA SER A 337 4.95 -4.79 14.83
C SER A 337 5.68 -3.48 14.53
N LYS A 338 6.88 -3.54 13.95
CA LYS A 338 7.69 -2.37 13.54
C LYS A 338 7.49 -1.97 12.08
N PHE A 339 6.66 -2.70 11.33
CA PHE A 339 6.50 -2.48 9.89
C PHE A 339 6.20 -1.02 9.55
N ALA A 340 5.17 -0.43 10.15
CA ALA A 340 4.72 0.92 9.79
C ALA A 340 5.78 2.00 10.08
N GLU A 341 6.58 1.79 11.14
CA GLU A 341 7.67 2.68 11.50
C GLU A 341 8.82 2.59 10.48
N VAL A 342 9.23 1.38 10.12
CA VAL A 342 10.34 1.16 9.17
C VAL A 342 9.92 1.49 7.74
N PHE A 343 8.68 1.20 7.35
CA PHE A 343 8.15 1.53 6.03
C PHE A 343 8.25 3.04 5.73
N ARG A 344 8.13 3.90 6.74
CA ARG A 344 8.29 5.36 6.60
C ARG A 344 9.72 5.80 6.29
N LEU A 345 10.73 4.97 6.55
CA LEU A 345 12.09 5.24 6.10
C LEU A 345 12.21 5.07 4.57
N PHE A 346 11.30 4.30 3.97
CA PHE A 346 11.35 3.89 2.58
C PHE A 346 10.27 4.52 1.70
N ALA A 347 9.26 5.14 2.30
CA ALA A 347 8.19 5.85 1.61
C ALA A 347 8.42 7.38 1.67
N PRO A 348 7.94 8.16 0.68
CA PRO A 348 8.01 9.61 0.74
C PRO A 348 7.43 10.15 2.05
N GLY A 349 8.06 11.17 2.63
CA GLY A 349 7.49 11.87 3.77
C GLY A 349 6.18 12.57 3.38
N ASN A 350 5.11 12.32 4.15
CA ASN A 350 3.83 13.04 4.04
C ASN A 350 3.82 14.34 4.86
#